data_AF-A0A7U2QSS8-F1
#
_entry.id   AF-A0A7U2QSS8-F1
#
_cell.length_a   1.000
_cell.length_b   1.000
_cell.length_c   1.000
_cell.angle_alpha   90.00
_cell.angle_beta   90.00
_cell.angle_gamma   90.00
#
_symmetry.space_group_name_H-M   'P 1'
#
loop_
_entity.id
_entity.type
_entity.pdbx_description
1 polymer ?
#
loop_
_entity_poly.entity_id
_entity_poly.type
_entity_poly.pdbx_seq_one_letter_code
_entity_poly.pdbx_strand_id
1 'polypeptide(L)'
;MGGNDRQNAHRVSCSDFEFTISRRLQLGVKVGDEVMLQFQLTETLNPEMYATKASIRDPASRLAVSIKGKGANGDYFVWLKNDGEKTVMIMNSLVDALEGVSLSETKAMPRRWYVTRQHGTSKKDVVYTTEDES
;
A
#
# COMPACT_ATOMS: atom_id res chain seq x y z
N MET A 1 -16.06 -15.30 -19.91
CA MET A 1 -14.60 -15.48 -20.10
C MET A 1 -13.96 -15.44 -18.72
N GLY A 2 -13.37 -16.56 -18.31
CA GLY A 2 -12.98 -16.84 -16.93
C GLY A 2 -11.77 -16.04 -16.47
N GLY A 3 -12.00 -15.15 -15.50
CA GLY A 3 -10.95 -14.53 -14.71
C GLY A 3 -10.28 -15.58 -13.82
N ASN A 4 -8.96 -15.48 -13.74
CA ASN A 4 -8.08 -16.42 -13.06
C ASN A 4 -8.35 -16.43 -11.53
N ASP A 5 -9.35 -17.19 -11.09
CA ASP A 5 -9.87 -17.24 -9.71
C ASP A 5 -8.97 -18.02 -8.73
N ARG A 6 -7.68 -18.17 -9.05
CA ARG A 6 -6.68 -18.86 -8.22
C ARG A 6 -5.88 -17.92 -7.30
N GLN A 7 -6.20 -16.63 -7.27
CA GLN A 7 -5.52 -15.67 -6.39
C GLN A 7 -6.30 -15.45 -5.09
N ASN A 8 -5.64 -15.68 -3.96
CA ASN A 8 -6.19 -15.59 -2.58
C ASN A 8 -6.60 -14.17 -2.14
N ALA A 9 -6.42 -13.15 -2.98
CA ALA A 9 -6.73 -11.76 -2.67
C ALA A 9 -7.06 -10.95 -3.93
N HIS A 10 -7.80 -9.84 -3.76
CA HIS A 10 -7.96 -8.82 -4.79
C HIS A 10 -6.90 -7.74 -4.60
N ARG A 11 -6.46 -7.11 -5.70
CA ARG A 11 -5.50 -6.02 -5.68
C ARG A 11 -6.13 -4.75 -6.21
N VAL A 12 -5.87 -3.64 -5.54
CA VAL A 12 -6.19 -2.29 -6.00
C VAL A 12 -4.88 -1.55 -6.19
N SER A 13 -4.68 -1.00 -7.37
CA SER A 13 -3.49 -0.21 -7.70
C SER A 13 -3.82 1.28 -7.67
N CYS A 14 -3.00 2.07 -6.99
CA CYS A 14 -2.99 3.53 -7.09
C CYS A 14 -1.59 3.94 -7.57
N SER A 15 -1.48 4.33 -8.84
CA SER A 15 -0.18 4.55 -9.51
C SER A 15 0.71 3.29 -9.39
N ASP A 16 1.92 3.41 -8.84
CA ASP A 16 2.83 2.30 -8.61
C ASP A 16 2.60 1.55 -7.27
N PHE A 17 1.66 2.01 -6.43
CA PHE A 17 1.35 1.38 -5.14
C PHE A 17 0.22 0.35 -5.27
N GLU A 18 0.44 -0.86 -4.76
CA GLU A 18 -0.56 -1.93 -4.74
C GLU A 18 -1.08 -2.20 -3.31
N PHE A 19 -2.40 -2.33 -3.18
CA PHE A 19 -3.08 -2.64 -1.93
C PHE A 19 -3.82 -3.95 -2.06
N THR A 20 -3.64 -4.80 -1.06
CA THR A 20 -4.27 -6.14 -1.03
C THR A 20 -5.56 -6.09 -0.22
N ILE A 21 -6.67 -6.50 -0.84
CA ILE A 21 -7.94 -6.79 -0.19
C ILE A 21 -8.01 -8.30 0.04
N SER A 22 -7.93 -8.71 1.31
CA SER A 22 -8.02 -10.11 1.68
C SER A 22 -9.43 -10.65 1.41
N ARG A 23 -9.54 -11.78 0.69
CA ARG A 23 -10.83 -12.47 0.52
C ARG A 23 -11.40 -12.98 1.86
N ARG A 24 -10.59 -13.07 2.92
CA ARG A 24 -11.04 -13.43 4.28
C ARG A 24 -11.99 -12.40 4.90
N LEU A 25 -11.98 -11.17 4.42
CA LEU A 25 -12.91 -10.13 4.85
C LEU A 25 -14.34 -10.38 4.36
N GLN A 26 -14.54 -11.31 3.42
CA GLN A 26 -15.86 -11.72 2.90
C GLN A 26 -16.75 -10.55 2.43
N LEU A 27 -16.12 -9.47 1.94
CA LEU A 27 -16.81 -8.24 1.49
C LEU A 27 -17.63 -8.43 0.22
N GLY A 28 -17.49 -9.57 -0.47
CA GLY A 28 -18.17 -9.85 -1.73
C GLY A 28 -17.69 -8.99 -2.91
N VAL A 29 -16.49 -8.39 -2.81
CA VAL A 29 -15.86 -7.60 -3.87
C VAL A 29 -15.52 -8.49 -5.07
N LYS A 30 -15.84 -8.01 -6.26
CA LYS A 30 -15.54 -8.66 -7.55
C LYS A 30 -14.63 -7.77 -8.38
N VAL A 31 -13.92 -8.40 -9.33
CA VAL A 31 -13.14 -7.67 -10.32
C VAL A 31 -14.10 -6.85 -11.19
N GLY A 32 -13.82 -5.54 -11.30
CA GLY A 32 -14.67 -4.59 -12.01
C GLY A 32 -15.57 -3.76 -11.10
N ASP A 33 -15.68 -4.09 -9.81
CA ASP A 33 -16.43 -3.27 -8.86
C ASP A 33 -15.72 -1.94 -8.60
N GLU A 34 -16.50 -0.87 -8.49
CA GLU A 34 -16.00 0.43 -8.10
C GLU A 34 -15.79 0.47 -6.58
N VAL A 35 -14.58 0.84 -6.18
CA VAL A 35 -14.18 0.94 -4.78
C VAL A 35 -13.51 2.28 -4.53
N MET A 36 -13.80 2.87 -3.37
CA MET A 36 -13.10 4.05 -2.87
C MET A 36 -11.98 3.60 -1.95
N LEU A 37 -10.74 3.85 -2.35
CA LEU A 37 -9.55 3.67 -1.51
C LEU A 37 -9.26 5.00 -0.82
N GLN A 38 -9.17 5.01 0.51
CA GLN A 38 -8.93 6.21 1.29
C GLN A 38 -7.65 6.08 2.10
N PHE A 39 -6.82 7.11 2.02
CA PHE A 39 -5.62 7.27 2.82
C PHE A 39 -5.90 8.23 3.97
N GLN A 40 -5.57 7.83 5.19
CA GLN A 40 -5.62 8.69 6.36
C GLN A 40 -4.23 8.74 6.99
N LEU A 41 -3.65 9.94 6.97
CA LEU A 41 -2.35 10.22 7.56
C LEU A 41 -2.55 11.03 8.85
N THR A 42 -2.02 10.53 9.95
CA THR A 42 -2.04 11.20 11.25
C THR A 42 -0.68 11.81 11.58
N GLU A 43 -0.63 12.69 12.59
CA GLU A 43 0.65 13.24 13.09
C GLU A 43 1.43 12.20 13.91
N THR A 44 0.72 11.29 14.58
CA THR A 44 1.27 10.27 15.47
C THR A 44 0.89 8.87 15.00
N LEU A 45 1.40 7.85 15.68
CA LEU A 45 1.10 6.43 15.43
C LEU A 45 -0.41 6.21 15.24
N ASN A 46 -0.77 5.61 14.13
CA ASN A 46 -2.16 5.29 13.83
C ASN A 46 -2.47 3.86 14.29
N PRO A 47 -3.42 3.64 15.23
CA PRO A 47 -3.84 2.29 15.61
C PRO A 47 -4.36 1.49 14.40
N GLU A 48 -4.90 2.21 13.40
CA GLU A 48 -5.39 1.63 12.18
C GLU A 48 -4.34 1.50 11.06
N MET A 49 -3.04 1.60 11.37
CA MET A 49 -1.95 1.54 10.39
C MET A 49 -2.05 0.33 9.43
N TYR A 50 -1.76 0.59 8.16
CA TYR A 50 -1.80 -0.45 7.11
C TYR A 50 -0.62 -1.42 7.25
N ALA A 51 0.59 -0.89 7.37
CA ALA A 51 1.81 -1.70 7.53
C ALA A 51 1.99 -2.06 9.01
N THR A 52 1.49 -3.23 9.43
CA THR A 52 1.41 -3.59 10.86
C THR A 52 2.76 -3.83 11.52
N LYS A 53 3.82 -3.99 10.73
CA LYS A 53 5.21 -4.12 11.18
C LYS A 53 5.99 -2.81 11.18
N ALA A 54 5.35 -1.68 10.85
CA ALA A 54 5.98 -0.38 10.94
C ALA A 54 6.34 -0.08 12.40
N SER A 55 7.57 0.35 12.65
CA SER A 55 7.97 0.89 13.95
C SER A 55 7.39 2.29 14.13
N ILE A 56 7.37 2.79 15.37
CA ILE A 56 6.93 4.17 15.65
C ILE A 56 7.74 5.26 14.93
N ARG A 57 8.95 4.93 14.46
CA ARG A 57 9.81 5.85 13.70
C ARG A 57 9.56 5.78 12.20
N ASP A 58 8.92 4.72 11.71
CA ASP A 58 8.56 4.59 10.30
C ASP A 58 7.38 5.53 9.98
N PRO A 59 7.46 6.37 8.94
CA PRO A 59 6.33 7.18 8.50
C PRO A 59 5.07 6.35 8.20
N ALA A 60 5.24 5.12 7.70
CA ALA A 60 4.15 4.17 7.46
C ALA A 60 3.29 3.88 8.70
N SER A 61 3.82 4.06 9.92
CA SER A 61 3.08 3.84 11.17
C SER A 61 1.94 4.84 11.38
N ARG A 62 1.97 5.98 10.67
CA ARG A 62 0.93 7.02 10.72
C ARG A 62 -0.14 6.84 9.64
N LEU A 63 0.09 5.95 8.68
CA LEU A 63 -0.76 5.76 7.51
C LEU A 63 -1.77 4.62 7.75
N ALA A 64 -3.04 4.97 7.83
CA ALA A 64 -4.15 4.01 7.69
C ALA A 64 -4.69 4.02 6.25
N VAL A 65 -5.10 2.85 5.78
CA VAL A 65 -5.70 2.66 4.45
C VAL A 65 -7.03 1.95 4.64
N SER A 66 -8.12 2.58 4.20
CA SER A 66 -9.43 1.93 4.16
C SER A 66 -9.94 1.75 2.75
N ILE A 67 -10.86 0.80 2.62
CA ILE A 67 -11.65 0.62 1.42
C ILE A 67 -13.13 0.74 1.75
N LYS A 68 -13.86 1.46 0.89
CA LYS A 68 -15.32 1.58 0.93
C LYS A 68 -15.90 1.20 -0.43
N GLY A 69 -17.07 0.60 -0.43
CA GLY A 69 -17.79 0.30 -1.67
C GLY A 69 -19.14 -0.35 -1.39
N LYS A 70 -19.79 -0.77 -2.48
CA LYS A 70 -21.04 -1.53 -2.43
C LYS A 70 -20.74 -2.99 -2.73
N GLY A 71 -20.89 -3.86 -1.75
CA GLY A 71 -20.71 -5.30 -1.92
C GLY A 71 -22.03 -6.02 -2.17
N ALA A 72 -21.96 -7.26 -2.64
CA ALA A 72 -23.14 -8.13 -2.78
C ALA A 72 -23.89 -8.35 -1.44
N ASN A 73 -23.19 -8.16 -0.32
CA ASN A 73 -23.72 -8.30 1.04
C ASN A 73 -24.10 -6.96 1.68
N GLY A 74 -24.08 -5.86 0.93
CA GLY A 74 -24.29 -4.50 1.41
C GLY A 74 -23.06 -3.61 1.31
N ASP A 75 -23.24 -2.34 1.66
CA ASP A 75 -22.17 -1.35 1.70
C ASP A 75 -21.13 -1.75 2.75
N TYR A 76 -19.85 -1.62 2.42
CA TYR A 76 -18.75 -1.95 3.33
C TYR A 76 -17.80 -0.77 3.53
N PHE A 77 -17.18 -0.75 4.70
CA PHE A 77 -16.05 0.11 5.06
C PHE A 77 -15.11 -0.71 5.94
N VAL A 78 -13.86 -0.89 5.51
CA VAL A 78 -12.88 -1.71 6.24
C VAL A 78 -11.48 -1.10 6.18
N TRP A 79 -10.80 -1.09 7.33
CA TRP A 79 -9.37 -0.82 7.42
C TRP A 79 -8.56 -2.02 6.94
N LEU A 80 -7.71 -1.80 5.95
CA LEU A 80 -6.84 -2.83 5.42
C LEU A 80 -5.59 -2.95 6.28
N LYS A 81 -5.04 -4.16 6.38
CA LYS A 81 -3.83 -4.49 7.13
C LYS A 81 -2.91 -5.37 6.30
N ASN A 82 -1.62 -5.20 6.49
CA ASN A 82 -0.59 -5.98 5.82
C ASN A 82 0.65 -6.11 6.70
N ASP A 83 1.07 -7.34 6.94
CA ASP A 83 2.17 -7.74 7.83
C ASP A 83 3.48 -8.04 7.08
N GLY A 84 3.57 -7.70 5.80
CA GLY A 84 4.78 -7.86 5.01
C GLY A 84 5.86 -6.85 5.38
N GLU A 85 7.10 -7.31 5.59
CA GLU A 85 8.24 -6.43 5.90
C GLU A 85 8.47 -5.36 4.82
N LYS A 86 8.45 -5.79 3.55
CA LYS A 86 8.60 -4.89 2.40
C LYS A 86 7.45 -3.88 2.30
N THR A 87 6.29 -4.19 2.86
CA THR A 87 5.15 -3.26 2.90
C THR A 87 5.50 -2.01 3.69
N VAL A 88 6.28 -2.14 4.78
CA VAL A 88 6.74 -0.97 5.55
C VAL A 88 7.52 -0.01 4.66
N MET A 89 8.47 -0.52 3.88
CA MET A 89 9.29 0.30 2.98
C MET A 89 8.48 0.96 1.85
N ILE A 90 7.53 0.22 1.27
CA ILE A 90 6.61 0.73 0.24
C ILE A 90 5.75 1.84 0.83
N MET A 91 5.16 1.62 2.00
CA MET A 91 4.28 2.60 2.65
C MET A 91 5.04 3.83 3.18
N ASN A 92 6.28 3.66 3.64
CA ASN A 92 7.13 4.81 4.00
C ASN A 92 7.29 5.76 2.80
N SER A 93 7.50 5.18 1.61
CA SER A 93 7.66 5.94 0.36
C SER A 93 6.35 6.55 -0.14
N LEU A 94 5.21 5.91 0.18
CA LEU A 94 3.89 6.50 -0.06
C LEU A 94 3.67 7.71 0.83
N VAL A 95 4.02 7.63 2.12
CA VAL A 95 3.89 8.75 3.06
C VAL A 95 4.78 9.91 2.62
N ASP A 96 6.03 9.64 2.24
CA ASP A 96 6.92 10.65 1.64
C ASP A 96 6.24 11.38 0.47
N ALA A 97 5.63 10.63 -0.46
CA ALA A 97 4.93 11.21 -1.61
C ALA A 97 3.68 12.02 -1.22
N LEU A 98 2.93 11.57 -0.21
CA LEU A 98 1.77 12.29 0.32
C LEU A 98 2.16 13.59 1.06
N GLU A 99 3.34 13.61 1.68
CA GLU A 99 3.92 14.76 2.38
C GLU A 99 4.74 15.68 1.46
N GLY A 100 4.87 15.34 0.18
CA GLY A 100 5.55 16.16 -0.83
C GLY A 100 7.07 16.04 -0.84
N VAL A 101 7.64 15.02 -0.19
CA VAL A 101 9.08 14.70 -0.24
C VAL A 101 9.44 14.28 -1.66
N SER A 102 10.55 14.81 -2.19
CA SER A 102 10.96 14.50 -3.55
C SER A 102 11.48 13.07 -3.67
N LEU A 103 11.34 12.48 -4.87
CA LEU A 103 11.88 11.13 -5.14
C LEU A 103 13.39 11.04 -4.90
N SER A 104 14.15 12.12 -5.13
CA SER A 104 15.58 12.18 -4.83
C SER A 104 15.88 12.04 -3.33
N GLU A 105 15.08 12.69 -2.49
CA GLU A 105 15.23 12.62 -1.03
C GLU A 105 14.81 11.24 -0.51
N THR A 106 13.66 10.72 -0.95
CA THR A 106 13.20 9.36 -0.61
C THR A 106 14.25 8.30 -0.95
N LYS A 107 14.96 8.43 -2.08
CA LYS A 107 16.02 7.49 -2.47
C LYS A 107 17.22 7.48 -1.53
N ALA A 108 17.48 8.60 -0.84
CA ALA A 108 18.58 8.72 0.11
C ALA A 108 18.20 8.26 1.52
N MET A 109 16.91 8.08 1.80
CA MET A 109 16.43 7.64 3.11
C MET A 109 16.47 6.11 3.24
N PRO A 110 16.77 5.57 4.43
CA PRO A 110 16.71 4.14 4.70
C PRO A 110 15.26 3.64 4.68
N ARG A 111 15.09 2.34 4.48
CA ARG A 111 13.78 1.67 4.51
C ARG A 111 12.74 2.32 3.58
N ARG A 112 13.16 2.63 2.36
CA ARG A 112 12.35 3.17 1.26
C ARG A 112 12.29 2.22 0.09
N TRP A 113 11.35 2.49 -0.78
CA TRP A 113 11.05 1.75 -1.98
C TRP A 113 10.79 2.74 -3.10
N TYR A 114 11.30 2.45 -4.28
CA TYR A 114 10.98 3.24 -5.45
C TYR A 114 11.06 2.39 -6.72
N VAL A 115 10.34 2.86 -7.73
CA VAL A 115 10.34 2.27 -9.07
C VAL A 115 11.18 3.14 -9.98
N THR A 116 12.12 2.52 -10.70
CA THR A 116 12.80 3.15 -11.82
C THR A 116 12.34 2.50 -13.12
N ARG A 117 12.28 3.29 -14.19
CA ARG A 117 11.99 2.78 -15.54
C ARG A 117 13.29 2.77 -16.33
N GLN A 118 13.60 1.64 -16.94
CA GLN A 118 14.74 1.58 -17.86
C GLN A 118 14.39 2.36 -19.12
N HIS A 119 15.24 3.32 -19.48
CA HIS A 119 15.01 4.21 -20.61
C HIS A 119 14.84 3.39 -21.91
N GLY A 120 13.75 3.63 -22.64
CA GLY A 120 13.43 2.91 -23.87
C GLY A 120 12.77 1.54 -23.70
N THR A 121 12.40 1.14 -22.49
CA THR A 121 11.66 -0.13 -22.25
C THR A 121 10.43 0.07 -21.36
N SER A 122 9.51 -0.89 -21.39
CA SER A 122 8.40 -0.98 -20.43
C SER A 122 8.80 -1.66 -19.11
N LYS A 123 10.08 -2.02 -18.94
CA LYS A 123 10.56 -2.70 -17.73
C LYS A 123 10.67 -1.71 -16.57
N LYS A 124 10.09 -2.11 -15.44
CA LYS A 124 10.17 -1.43 -14.16
C LYS A 124 11.14 -2.20 -13.28
N ASP A 125 12.15 -1.52 -12.76
CA ASP A 125 13.02 -2.04 -11.71
C ASP A 125 12.52 -1.55 -10.37
N VAL A 126 12.41 -2.46 -9.42
CA VAL A 126 12.00 -2.17 -8.05
C VAL A 126 13.23 -2.16 -7.16
N VAL A 127 13.45 -1.04 -6.48
CA VAL A 127 14.57 -0.88 -5.56
C VAL A 127 14.07 -0.66 -4.14
N TYR A 128 14.74 -1.28 -3.18
CA TYR A 128 14.55 -1.04 -1.76
C TYR A 128 15.86 -0.48 -1.20
N THR A 129 15.78 0.60 -0.42
CA THR A 129 16.94 1.12 0.31
C THR A 129 17.17 0.25 1.55
N THR A 130 18.44 0.04 1.89
CA THR A 130 18.85 -0.81 3.01
C THR A 130 18.29 -0.31 4.34
N GLU A 131 18.17 -1.22 5.30
CA GLU A 131 17.91 -0.85 6.69
C GLU A 131 19.14 -0.11 7.22
N ASP A 132 18.96 0.98 7.97
CA ASP A 132 20.06 1.54 8.75
C ASP A 132 20.53 0.45 9.71
N GLU A 133 21.81 0.06 9.64
CA GLU A 133 22.43 -0.72 10.70
C GLU A 133 22.49 0.18 11.94
N SER A 134 21.59 -0.05 12.90
CA SER A 134 21.60 0.59 14.21
C SER A 134 21.74 -0.46 15.29
#